data_AF-A0AAD8VY08-F1
#
_entry.id   AF-A0AAD8VY08-F1
#
_cell.length_a   1.000
_cell.length_b   1.000
_cell.length_c   1.000
_cell.angle_alpha   90.00
_cell.angle_beta   90.00
_cell.angle_gamma   90.00
#
_symmetry.space_group_name_H-M   'P 1'
#
loop_
_entity.id
_entity.type
_entity.pdbx_description
1 polymer ?
#
loop_
_entity_poly.entity_id
_entity_poly.type
_entity_poly.pdbx_seq_one_letter_code
_entity_poly.pdbx_strand_id
1 'polypeptide(L)'
;MASRRAPLPLLAIVASLCGAAVSQESKFTNSISRSCSTTGNYTDGSQFKKNLEQLLSTLSSAASSNDWFNTSTVGTGPDKVFGLIMCYADSNTTQCLNCLALAPAGITTVCPGSREVYALYDACVLRYSDTHFFGDVVTYDIDDSVMFWTLFQEATEIDTMVQARSRLMEELTKKAGDLPPRLNYYSLPYKDPLLGTDVISGLAQCTRDLAPSECNRCISVYTRRASILFPNNSGGSIKGYNCYLRYKLGALNITMPPQRTPPTPMPRITDSERLPPSTPPTPPSIFICLFVWRRRNRNKIFEDGDVFDDELAMEDDFEQGTGPKRFRYRDLASATYNFSDERKLGEGGFGSVYRGFLTEQNLEVAIKRVSKGSKQGKKEYISEVRIISRLRHRNLVQLIGWCHAGGELLLVYELMSNGSLDTHLHDVGNILPWSVRYEVILGLGSALLYLHQEWEQCVLHRDIKPSNIMLDASFSTKLGDFGLARLVNHGQGPYTTCLAGTMGYMDPECMVTGRTSVESDIYSFGVVLLEIACGRRPAVAREGEE
;
A
#
# COMPACT_ATOMS: atom_id res chain seq x y z
N MET A 1 -24.92 -21.49 60.73
CA MET A 1 -25.04 -20.46 59.67
C MET A 1 -23.66 -20.25 59.08
N ALA A 2 -23.41 -20.85 57.91
CA ALA A 2 -22.09 -20.94 57.30
C ALA A 2 -22.10 -20.32 55.90
N SER A 3 -21.07 -19.51 55.64
CA SER A 3 -20.70 -18.88 54.38
C SER A 3 -20.66 -19.88 53.23
N ARG A 4 -21.30 -19.55 52.10
CA ARG A 4 -21.16 -20.29 50.83
C ARG A 4 -20.38 -19.44 49.83
N ARG A 5 -19.11 -19.81 49.64
CA ARG A 5 -18.32 -19.52 48.43
C ARG A 5 -18.82 -20.43 47.30
N ALA A 6 -19.03 -19.89 46.11
CA ALA A 6 -19.23 -20.66 44.88
C ALA A 6 -17.94 -20.63 44.03
N PRO A 7 -17.58 -21.71 43.33
CA PRO A 7 -16.30 -21.82 42.62
C PRO A 7 -16.42 -21.43 41.13
N LEU A 8 -15.44 -20.69 40.61
CA LEU A 8 -15.05 -20.74 39.18
C LEU A 8 -14.29 -22.06 38.96
N PRO A 9 -14.60 -22.86 37.92
CA PRO A 9 -13.75 -22.85 36.71
C PRO A 9 -14.43 -23.37 35.40
N LEU A 10 -14.03 -22.87 34.22
CA LEU A 10 -13.81 -23.59 32.92
C LEU A 10 -13.87 -22.64 31.70
N LEU A 11 -12.92 -21.72 31.56
CA LEU A 11 -12.73 -21.01 30.27
C LEU A 11 -11.27 -20.60 29.98
N ALA A 12 -10.31 -21.20 30.68
CA ALA A 12 -8.90 -20.78 30.63
C ALA A 12 -7.92 -21.87 30.14
N ILE A 13 -8.37 -23.02 29.63
CA ILE A 13 -7.44 -24.14 29.28
C ILE A 13 -7.46 -24.54 27.79
N VAL A 14 -8.36 -24.00 26.95
CA VAL A 14 -8.32 -24.30 25.49
C VAL A 14 -7.61 -23.21 24.68
N ALA A 15 -7.35 -22.02 25.24
CA ALA A 15 -6.64 -20.95 24.54
C ALA A 15 -5.11 -21.05 24.57
N SER A 16 -4.52 -21.95 25.36
CA SER A 16 -3.06 -21.99 25.60
C SER A 16 -2.31 -23.06 24.78
N LEU A 17 -3.00 -23.86 23.96
CA LEU A 17 -2.37 -24.92 23.15
C LEU A 17 -2.51 -24.76 21.63
N CYS A 18 -3.08 -23.64 21.16
CA CYS A 18 -3.06 -23.28 19.72
C CYS A 18 -2.29 -22.00 19.40
N GLY A 19 -1.87 -21.22 20.41
CA GLY A 19 -1.16 -19.94 20.20
C GLY A 19 0.36 -20.04 20.03
N ALA A 20 0.98 -21.20 20.27
CA ALA A 20 2.44 -21.36 20.26
C ALA A 20 2.97 -22.30 19.17
N ALA A 21 2.09 -22.85 18.33
CA ALA A 21 2.45 -23.78 17.24
C ALA A 21 1.98 -23.33 15.84
N VAL A 22 1.32 -22.18 15.71
CA VAL A 22 1.27 -21.45 14.42
C VAL A 22 2.62 -20.73 14.30
N SER A 23 3.61 -21.55 13.99
CA SER A 23 5.05 -21.38 14.12
C SER A 23 5.60 -20.20 13.30
N GLN A 24 6.81 -19.77 13.66
CA GLN A 24 7.71 -18.90 12.90
C GLN A 24 7.79 -19.16 11.37
N GLU A 25 7.26 -20.27 10.86
CA GLU A 25 7.17 -20.61 9.43
C GLU A 25 6.15 -19.76 8.64
N SER A 26 5.15 -19.16 9.30
CA SER A 26 4.10 -18.38 8.61
C SER A 26 4.57 -17.01 8.09
N LYS A 27 5.61 -16.42 8.69
CA LYS A 27 6.19 -15.12 8.27
C LYS A 27 7.04 -15.18 7.00
N PHE A 28 7.56 -16.36 6.64
CA PHE A 28 8.46 -16.53 5.49
C PHE A 28 7.80 -17.23 4.30
N THR A 29 6.59 -17.76 4.49
CA THR A 29 5.79 -18.40 3.44
C THR A 29 4.80 -17.43 2.78
N ASN A 30 4.37 -16.39 3.50
CA ASN A 30 3.45 -15.36 2.99
C ASN A 30 4.20 -14.09 2.57
N SER A 31 4.10 -13.74 1.30
CA SER A 31 4.60 -12.46 0.77
C SER A 31 3.73 -11.29 1.28
N ILE A 32 4.34 -10.19 1.70
CA ILE A 32 3.69 -8.93 2.09
C ILE A 32 2.93 -8.30 0.91
N SER A 33 3.54 -8.36 -0.28
CA SER A 33 2.95 -7.89 -1.52
C SER A 33 3.32 -8.86 -2.63
N ARG A 34 2.40 -9.06 -3.56
CA ARG A 34 2.63 -9.93 -4.71
C ARG A 34 1.75 -9.55 -5.90
N SER A 35 2.27 -9.81 -7.08
CA SER A 35 1.54 -9.80 -8.34
C SER A 35 1.67 -11.18 -8.96
N CYS A 36 0.54 -11.80 -9.32
CA CYS A 36 0.48 -13.09 -10.02
C CYS A 36 -0.08 -12.84 -11.43
N SER A 37 0.36 -13.61 -12.43
CA SER A 37 -0.22 -13.53 -13.77
C SER A 37 -1.72 -13.89 -13.78
N THR A 38 -2.52 -13.04 -14.43
CA THR A 38 -3.98 -13.22 -14.57
C THR A 38 -4.37 -13.91 -15.88
N THR A 39 -3.45 -13.95 -16.86
CA THR A 39 -3.65 -14.56 -18.17
C THR A 39 -2.44 -15.39 -18.58
N GLY A 40 -2.66 -16.37 -19.45
CA GLY A 40 -1.57 -17.18 -20.01
C GLY A 40 -1.00 -18.23 -19.06
N ASN A 41 -1.61 -18.48 -17.90
CA ASN A 41 -1.12 -19.40 -16.85
C ASN A 41 -0.74 -20.80 -17.37
N TYR A 42 0.26 -21.42 -16.73
CA TYR A 42 0.70 -22.77 -17.04
C TYR A 42 -0.24 -23.81 -16.42
N THR A 43 -0.27 -25.01 -17.01
CA THR A 43 -1.04 -26.15 -16.47
C THR A 43 -0.17 -27.12 -15.69
N ASP A 44 -0.78 -27.90 -14.81
CA ASP A 44 -0.08 -28.97 -14.10
C ASP A 44 0.53 -30.00 -15.06
N GLY A 45 1.75 -30.44 -14.76
CA GLY A 45 2.52 -31.36 -15.59
C GLY A 45 3.19 -30.74 -16.82
N SER A 46 2.95 -29.46 -17.11
CA SER A 46 3.61 -28.74 -18.22
C SER A 46 5.14 -28.71 -18.08
N GLN A 47 5.83 -28.55 -19.22
CA GLN A 47 7.29 -28.42 -19.21
C GLN A 47 7.72 -27.13 -18.50
N PHE A 48 6.98 -26.02 -18.68
CA PHE A 48 7.16 -24.80 -17.91
C PHE A 48 7.14 -25.05 -16.39
N LYS A 49 6.16 -25.79 -15.86
CA LYS A 49 6.09 -26.10 -14.42
C LYS A 49 7.33 -26.84 -13.93
N LYS A 50 7.80 -27.85 -14.67
CA LYS A 50 9.02 -28.59 -14.34
C LYS A 50 10.25 -27.68 -14.33
N ASN A 51 10.35 -26.79 -15.33
CA ASN A 51 11.44 -25.82 -15.42
C ASN A 51 11.40 -24.80 -14.26
N LEU A 52 10.20 -24.35 -13.87
CA LEU A 52 9.99 -23.47 -12.73
C LEU A 52 10.38 -24.15 -11.40
N GLU A 53 9.99 -25.40 -11.17
CA GLU A 53 10.37 -26.16 -9.98
C GLU A 53 11.90 -26.36 -9.89
N GLN A 54 12.55 -26.65 -11.02
CA GLN A 54 14.01 -26.73 -11.12
C GLN A 54 14.68 -25.37 -10.85
N LEU A 55 14.13 -24.28 -11.41
CA LEU A 55 14.62 -22.93 -11.17
C LEU A 55 14.54 -22.58 -9.69
N LEU A 56 13.36 -22.71 -9.10
CA LEU A 56 13.08 -22.31 -7.71
C LEU A 56 13.91 -23.10 -6.69
N SER A 57 14.13 -24.40 -6.89
CA SER A 57 14.96 -25.23 -6.01
C SER A 57 16.45 -24.87 -6.03
N THR A 58 16.97 -24.41 -7.17
CA THR A 58 18.38 -24.04 -7.33
C THR A 58 18.65 -22.57 -7.00
N LEU A 59 17.66 -21.70 -7.20
CA LEU A 59 17.79 -20.26 -7.02
C LEU A 59 18.11 -19.89 -5.57
N SER A 60 17.46 -20.52 -4.60
CA SER A 60 17.66 -20.28 -3.17
C SER A 60 19.02 -20.71 -2.65
N SER A 61 19.47 -21.92 -3.00
CA SER A 61 20.77 -22.44 -2.55
C SER A 61 21.95 -21.66 -3.16
N ALA A 62 21.80 -21.24 -4.42
CA ALA A 62 22.76 -20.35 -5.07
C ALA A 62 22.78 -18.95 -4.45
N ALA A 63 21.63 -18.37 -4.07
CA ALA A 63 21.58 -17.07 -3.40
C ALA A 63 22.24 -17.09 -2.01
N SER A 64 21.99 -18.13 -1.22
CA SER A 64 22.60 -18.31 0.11
C SER A 64 24.13 -18.34 0.09
N SER A 65 24.74 -18.75 -1.04
CA SER A 65 26.19 -18.82 -1.24
C SER A 65 26.77 -17.68 -2.09
N ASN A 66 25.92 -16.76 -2.56
CA ASN A 66 26.29 -15.66 -3.46
C ASN A 66 25.88 -14.30 -2.89
N ASP A 67 26.31 -14.01 -1.66
CA ASP A 67 26.06 -12.73 -1.00
C ASP A 67 24.55 -12.38 -0.99
N TRP A 68 23.72 -13.39 -0.74
CA TRP A 68 22.26 -13.31 -0.63
C TRP A 68 21.51 -12.82 -1.87
N PHE A 69 22.05 -13.09 -3.06
CA PHE A 69 21.42 -12.75 -4.33
C PHE A 69 21.72 -13.81 -5.38
N ASN A 70 20.73 -14.15 -6.20
CA ASN A 70 20.99 -14.91 -7.42
C ASN A 70 19.99 -14.59 -8.52
N THR A 71 20.43 -14.75 -9.77
CA THR A 71 19.57 -14.84 -10.96
C THR A 71 19.83 -16.17 -11.64
N SER A 72 18.79 -16.74 -12.25
CA SER A 72 18.93 -17.99 -13.00
C SER A 72 17.90 -18.07 -14.11
N THR A 73 18.15 -18.96 -15.06
CA THR A 73 17.27 -19.19 -16.20
C THR A 73 17.24 -20.67 -16.52
N VAL A 74 16.05 -21.24 -16.65
CA VAL A 74 15.86 -22.67 -16.94
C VAL A 74 14.93 -22.83 -18.14
N GLY A 75 15.22 -23.81 -19.00
CA GLY A 75 14.40 -24.11 -20.17
C GLY A 75 14.72 -23.28 -21.41
N THR A 76 13.96 -23.51 -22.48
CA THR A 76 14.11 -22.87 -23.79
C THR A 76 12.74 -22.62 -24.42
N GLY A 77 12.69 -21.72 -25.40
CA GLY A 77 11.46 -21.41 -26.14
C GLY A 77 10.30 -20.97 -25.21
N PRO A 78 9.07 -21.47 -25.41
CA PRO A 78 7.91 -21.07 -24.63
C PRO A 78 7.90 -21.63 -23.19
N ASP A 79 8.79 -22.56 -22.84
CA ASP A 79 8.88 -23.11 -21.48
C ASP A 79 10.03 -22.52 -20.67
N LYS A 80 10.66 -21.45 -21.19
CA LYS A 80 11.77 -20.77 -20.53
C LYS A 80 11.27 -19.95 -19.35
N VAL A 81 12.03 -19.97 -18.25
CA VAL A 81 11.71 -19.24 -17.01
C VAL A 81 12.94 -18.47 -16.55
N PHE A 82 12.76 -17.18 -16.28
CA PHE A 82 13.75 -16.31 -15.66
C PHE A 82 13.40 -16.15 -14.18
N GLY A 83 14.39 -16.19 -13.29
CA GLY A 83 14.18 -16.05 -11.85
C GLY A 83 15.23 -15.19 -11.18
N LEU A 84 14.81 -14.46 -10.15
CA LEU A 84 15.66 -13.64 -9.29
C LEU A 84 15.21 -13.78 -7.84
N ILE A 85 16.15 -13.89 -6.92
CA ILE A 85 15.89 -13.81 -5.48
C ILE A 85 16.97 -12.99 -4.78
N MET A 86 16.60 -12.17 -3.80
CA MET A 86 17.53 -11.32 -3.05
C MET A 86 17.06 -11.05 -1.63
N CYS A 87 17.97 -11.00 -0.66
CA CYS A 87 17.65 -10.49 0.69
C CYS A 87 17.75 -8.96 0.82
N TYR A 88 16.91 -8.40 1.69
CA TYR A 88 17.07 -7.03 2.18
C TYR A 88 18.09 -6.98 3.32
N ALA A 89 18.92 -5.94 3.31
CA ALA A 89 20.02 -5.81 4.26
C ALA A 89 19.60 -5.32 5.66
N ASP A 90 18.35 -4.88 5.84
CA ASP A 90 17.80 -4.54 7.15
C ASP A 90 17.23 -5.75 7.91
N SER A 91 17.46 -6.95 7.39
CA SER A 91 17.15 -8.23 8.04
C SER A 91 18.42 -8.90 8.55
N ASN A 92 18.29 -9.74 9.58
CA ASN A 92 19.42 -10.54 10.05
C ASN A 92 19.66 -11.78 9.16
N THR A 93 20.84 -12.39 9.28
CA THR A 93 21.24 -13.56 8.48
C THR A 93 20.21 -14.69 8.54
N THR A 94 19.69 -15.01 9.73
CA THR A 94 18.70 -16.08 9.90
C THR A 94 17.38 -15.78 9.17
N GLN A 95 16.88 -14.55 9.30
CA GLN A 95 15.67 -14.10 8.59
C GLN A 95 15.85 -14.15 7.08
N CYS A 96 17.01 -13.69 6.59
CA CYS A 96 17.35 -13.76 5.18
C CYS A 96 17.36 -15.21 4.67
N LEU A 97 18.13 -16.10 5.32
CA LEU A 97 18.25 -17.49 4.88
C LEU A 97 16.92 -18.24 4.94
N ASN A 98 16.09 -18.00 5.96
CA ASN A 98 14.75 -18.56 6.04
C ASN A 98 13.86 -18.07 4.90
N CYS A 99 13.92 -16.78 4.58
CA CYS A 99 13.16 -16.20 3.47
C CYS A 99 13.58 -16.81 2.12
N LEU A 100 14.89 -16.91 1.86
CA LEU A 100 15.40 -17.53 0.64
C LEU A 100 14.92 -18.99 0.52
N ALA A 101 14.91 -19.74 1.62
CA ALA A 101 14.51 -21.15 1.61
C ALA A 101 13.00 -21.35 1.44
N LEU A 102 12.17 -20.49 2.02
CA LEU A 102 10.72 -20.71 2.12
C LEU A 102 9.90 -19.96 1.06
N ALA A 103 10.37 -18.81 0.58
CA ALA A 103 9.67 -18.00 -0.42
C ALA A 103 9.28 -18.79 -1.69
N PRO A 104 10.14 -19.65 -2.29
CA PRO A 104 9.78 -20.35 -3.52
C PRO A 104 8.60 -21.34 -3.36
N ALA A 105 8.56 -22.06 -2.24
CA ALA A 105 7.46 -22.99 -1.95
C ALA A 105 6.18 -22.23 -1.54
N GLY A 106 6.33 -21.15 -0.77
CA GLY A 106 5.21 -20.29 -0.39
C GLY A 106 4.53 -19.67 -1.60
N ILE A 107 5.31 -19.07 -2.51
CA ILE A 107 4.73 -18.31 -3.62
C ILE A 107 4.02 -19.19 -4.66
N THR A 108 4.46 -20.45 -4.83
CA THR A 108 3.81 -21.40 -5.75
C THR A 108 2.48 -21.92 -5.19
N THR A 109 2.33 -21.94 -3.87
CA THR A 109 1.03 -22.23 -3.21
C THR A 109 0.07 -21.05 -3.36
N VAL A 110 0.61 -19.84 -3.34
CA VAL A 110 -0.16 -18.59 -3.27
C VAL A 110 -0.52 -18.03 -4.66
N CYS A 111 0.34 -18.23 -5.66
CA CYS A 111 0.14 -17.92 -7.08
C CYS A 111 0.18 -19.22 -7.92
N PRO A 112 -0.76 -20.16 -7.74
CA PRO A 112 -0.73 -21.43 -8.46
C PRO A 112 -0.93 -21.20 -9.97
N GLY A 113 -0.15 -21.91 -10.79
CA GLY A 113 -0.25 -21.82 -12.26
C GLY A 113 0.29 -20.53 -12.88
N SER A 114 0.80 -19.59 -12.09
CA SER A 114 1.24 -18.28 -12.61
C SER A 114 2.56 -18.39 -13.35
N ARG A 115 2.65 -17.82 -14.55
CA ARG A 115 3.91 -17.79 -15.33
C ARG A 115 4.77 -16.57 -15.02
N GLU A 116 4.15 -15.54 -14.47
CA GLU A 116 4.82 -14.34 -14.00
C GLU A 116 4.40 -14.03 -12.57
N VAL A 117 5.40 -13.78 -11.73
CA VAL A 117 5.23 -13.44 -10.33
C VAL A 117 6.27 -12.42 -9.89
N TYR A 118 5.79 -11.43 -9.17
CA TYR A 118 6.57 -10.52 -8.34
C TYR A 118 6.14 -10.73 -6.90
N ALA A 119 7.06 -11.04 -5.99
CA ALA A 119 6.73 -11.36 -4.61
C ALA A 119 7.71 -10.67 -3.66
N LEU A 120 7.15 -9.90 -2.72
CA LEU A 120 7.87 -9.16 -1.72
C LEU A 120 7.63 -9.79 -0.35
N TYR A 121 8.71 -10.08 0.37
CA TYR A 121 8.68 -10.59 1.74
C TYR A 121 9.38 -9.61 2.69
N ASP A 122 9.28 -9.85 3.99
CA ASP A 122 9.95 -9.02 5.01
C ASP A 122 11.46 -8.97 4.76
N ALA A 123 12.06 -10.14 4.55
CA ALA A 123 13.51 -10.28 4.46
C ALA A 123 14.05 -10.50 3.04
N CYS A 124 13.21 -10.76 2.05
CA CYS A 124 13.66 -11.02 0.67
C CYS A 124 12.64 -10.62 -0.39
N VAL A 125 13.08 -10.60 -1.64
CA VAL A 125 12.25 -10.44 -2.84
C VAL A 125 12.48 -11.63 -3.77
N LEU A 126 11.41 -12.13 -4.38
CA LEU A 126 11.44 -13.21 -5.36
C LEU A 126 10.65 -12.79 -6.59
N ARG A 127 11.24 -12.99 -7.77
CA ARG A 127 10.59 -12.75 -9.06
C ARG A 127 10.83 -13.91 -9.98
N TYR A 128 9.81 -14.29 -10.74
CA TYR A 128 10.00 -15.11 -11.92
C TYR A 128 9.04 -14.70 -13.04
N SER A 129 9.45 -14.91 -14.29
CA SER A 129 8.61 -14.64 -15.46
C SER A 129 9.05 -15.54 -16.61
N ASP A 130 8.15 -15.78 -17.55
CA ASP A 130 8.47 -16.37 -18.84
C ASP A 130 9.03 -15.34 -19.83
N THR A 131 9.00 -14.06 -19.46
CA THR A 131 9.68 -12.96 -20.15
C THR A 131 10.97 -12.55 -19.42
N HIS A 132 11.96 -12.10 -20.19
CA HIS A 132 13.23 -11.62 -19.61
C HIS A 132 13.01 -10.27 -18.91
N PHE A 133 13.46 -10.15 -17.66
CA PHE A 133 13.32 -8.91 -16.87
C PHE A 133 14.61 -8.42 -16.21
N PHE A 134 15.75 -9.10 -16.40
CA PHE A 134 16.98 -8.72 -15.72
C PHE A 134 17.49 -7.37 -16.20
N GLY A 135 17.84 -6.49 -15.27
CA GLY A 135 18.31 -5.14 -15.58
C GLY A 135 17.20 -4.13 -15.87
N ASP A 136 15.94 -4.58 -15.95
CA ASP A 136 14.79 -3.72 -16.17
C ASP A 136 14.11 -3.36 -14.84
N VAL A 137 13.83 -2.07 -14.67
CA VAL A 137 12.97 -1.59 -13.58
C VAL A 137 11.52 -1.78 -14.01
N VAL A 138 10.73 -2.48 -13.20
CA VAL A 138 9.31 -2.65 -13.46
C VAL A 138 8.64 -1.28 -13.33
N THR A 139 7.95 -0.82 -14.38
CA THR A 139 7.28 0.49 -14.39
C THR A 139 6.18 0.62 -13.33
N TYR A 140 5.66 -0.51 -12.85
CA TYR A 140 4.68 -0.63 -11.77
C TYR A 140 5.28 -0.86 -10.38
N ASP A 141 6.61 -0.98 -10.24
CA ASP A 141 7.29 -1.13 -8.92
C ASP A 141 7.01 0.05 -7.97
N ILE A 142 6.49 1.12 -8.54
CA ILE A 142 6.07 2.33 -7.87
C ILE A 142 4.66 2.15 -7.29
N ASP A 143 3.72 1.51 -7.99
CA ASP A 143 2.33 1.41 -7.51
C ASP A 143 2.09 0.19 -6.58
N ASP A 144 2.95 -0.83 -6.65
CA ASP A 144 2.90 -2.04 -5.82
C ASP A 144 3.92 -2.07 -4.65
N SER A 145 4.70 -0.99 -4.47
CA SER A 145 5.65 -0.87 -3.36
C SER A 145 4.94 -0.85 -2.02
N VAL A 146 5.47 -1.59 -1.04
CA VAL A 146 5.00 -1.56 0.35
C VAL A 146 5.68 -0.42 1.10
N MET A 147 4.88 0.34 1.84
CA MET A 147 5.31 1.56 2.51
C MET A 147 5.04 1.46 4.01
N PHE A 148 6.05 1.72 4.83
CA PHE A 148 5.93 1.80 6.28
C PHE A 148 6.51 3.13 6.78
N TRP A 149 5.99 3.65 7.87
CA TRP A 149 6.52 4.87 8.48
C TRP A 149 6.30 4.89 9.98
N THR A 150 7.16 5.61 10.70
CA THR A 150 7.05 5.77 12.14
C THR A 150 6.26 7.05 12.42
N LEU A 151 5.13 6.95 13.11
CA LEU A 151 4.26 8.10 13.43
C LEU A 151 4.55 8.79 14.76
N PHE A 152 5.39 8.23 15.66
CA PHE A 152 5.42 8.72 17.05
C PHE A 152 6.80 8.73 17.73
N GLN A 153 7.75 9.39 17.08
CA GLN A 153 8.87 10.04 17.77
C GLN A 153 9.05 11.40 17.09
N GLU A 154 8.34 12.41 17.56
CA GLU A 154 8.45 13.76 17.01
C GLU A 154 9.86 14.26 17.24
N ALA A 155 10.53 14.62 16.15
CA ALA A 155 11.80 15.30 16.26
C ALA A 155 11.55 16.68 16.89
N THR A 156 12.36 17.09 17.87
CA THR A 156 12.19 18.39 18.56
C THR A 156 12.26 19.57 17.60
N GLU A 157 13.03 19.42 16.53
CA GLU A 157 13.20 20.41 15.47
C GLU A 157 12.93 19.75 14.11
N ILE A 158 11.67 19.84 13.67
CA ILE A 158 11.20 19.20 12.44
C ILE A 158 11.94 19.73 11.21
N ASP A 159 12.15 21.04 11.09
CA ASP A 159 12.81 21.63 9.93
C ASP A 159 14.26 21.17 9.78
N THR A 160 15.00 21.08 10.89
CA THR A 160 16.40 20.61 10.88
C THR A 160 16.47 19.12 10.62
N MET A 161 15.50 18.33 11.10
CA MET A 161 15.36 16.91 10.76
C MET A 161 15.09 16.72 9.26
N VAL A 162 14.14 17.47 8.70
CA VAL A 162 13.78 17.39 7.27
C VAL A 162 14.97 17.76 6.38
N GLN A 163 15.76 18.76 6.78
CA GLN A 163 17.02 19.09 6.09
C GLN A 163 18.07 17.97 6.22
N ALA A 164 18.24 17.39 7.41
CA ALA A 164 19.16 16.26 7.62
C ALA A 164 18.74 15.03 6.79
N ARG A 165 17.44 14.72 6.75
CA ARG A 165 16.86 13.66 5.90
C ARG A 165 17.13 13.94 4.43
N SER A 166 16.90 15.16 3.95
CA SER A 166 17.09 15.49 2.54
C SER A 166 18.53 15.27 2.08
N ARG A 167 19.50 15.66 2.93
CA ARG A 167 20.93 15.39 2.69
C ARG A 167 21.26 13.90 2.75
N LEU A 168 20.69 13.17 3.71
CA LEU A 168 20.85 11.72 3.81
C LEU A 168 20.35 11.02 2.54
N MET A 169 19.18 11.41 2.03
CA MET A 169 18.60 10.84 0.81
C MET A 169 19.48 11.10 -0.42
N GLU A 170 20.09 12.27 -0.51
CA GLU A 170 21.03 12.60 -1.58
C GLU A 170 22.28 11.72 -1.54
N GLU A 171 22.87 11.52 -0.34
CA GLU A 171 24.03 10.63 -0.15
C GLU A 171 23.72 9.17 -0.48
N LEU A 172 22.54 8.69 -0.07
CA LEU A 172 22.08 7.34 -0.37
C LEU A 172 21.90 7.12 -1.87
N THR A 173 21.22 8.06 -2.54
CA THR A 173 20.90 7.98 -3.98
C THR A 173 22.17 8.02 -4.83
N LYS A 174 23.18 8.81 -4.47
CA LYS A 174 24.42 8.93 -5.25
C LYS A 174 25.24 7.64 -5.24
N LYS A 175 25.32 6.96 -4.09
CA LYS A 175 26.30 5.87 -3.88
C LYS A 175 25.71 4.46 -3.99
N ALA A 176 24.39 4.28 -3.79
CA ALA A 176 23.78 2.95 -3.80
C ALA A 176 24.01 2.24 -5.14
N GLY A 177 23.83 2.92 -6.28
CA GLY A 177 24.07 2.34 -7.59
C GLY A 177 25.54 2.07 -7.90
N ASP A 178 26.47 2.84 -7.35
CA ASP A 178 27.90 2.73 -7.68
C ASP A 178 28.60 1.57 -6.95
N LEU A 179 28.06 1.17 -5.79
CA LEU A 179 28.63 0.09 -4.99
C LEU A 179 28.28 -1.29 -5.57
N PRO A 180 29.22 -2.26 -5.59
CA PRO A 180 28.97 -3.62 -6.08
C PRO A 180 27.74 -4.35 -5.50
N PRO A 181 27.38 -4.22 -4.20
CA PRO A 181 26.15 -4.83 -3.67
C PRO A 181 24.87 -4.09 -4.05
N ARG A 182 24.95 -2.99 -4.83
CA ARG A 182 23.84 -2.06 -5.12
C ARG A 182 23.15 -1.56 -3.86
N LEU A 183 23.95 -1.30 -2.84
CA LEU A 183 23.49 -0.98 -1.49
C LEU A 183 24.38 0.10 -0.90
N ASN A 184 23.75 1.09 -0.27
CA ASN A 184 24.43 2.07 0.57
C ASN A 184 23.67 2.22 1.89
N TYR A 185 24.42 2.20 2.99
CA TYR A 185 23.95 2.59 4.31
C TYR A 185 24.78 3.79 4.78
N TYR A 186 24.09 4.83 5.23
CA TYR A 186 24.75 6.06 5.63
C TYR A 186 24.09 6.67 6.86
N SER A 187 24.87 7.41 7.65
CA SER A 187 24.38 8.13 8.82
C SER A 187 24.94 9.54 8.83
N LEU A 188 24.09 10.51 9.16
CA LEU A 188 24.46 11.91 9.31
C LEU A 188 24.24 12.36 10.75
N PRO A 189 25.06 13.29 11.28
CA PRO A 189 24.82 13.88 12.59
C PRO A 189 23.47 14.62 12.63
N TYR A 190 22.65 14.30 13.62
CA TYR A 190 21.40 14.97 13.94
C TYR A 190 21.11 14.80 15.44
N LYS A 191 21.21 15.88 16.22
CA LYS A 191 20.95 15.83 17.66
C LYS A 191 19.49 16.13 17.94
N ASP A 192 18.81 15.18 18.55
CA ASP A 192 17.48 15.35 19.12
C ASP A 192 17.54 15.26 20.65
N PRO A 193 17.31 16.36 21.38
CA PRO A 193 17.35 16.37 22.84
C PRO A 193 16.32 15.49 23.54
N LEU A 194 15.17 15.17 22.92
CA LEU A 194 14.11 14.35 23.53
C LEU A 194 14.32 12.86 23.26
N LEU A 195 14.84 12.52 22.09
CA LEU A 195 15.01 11.13 21.65
C LEU A 195 16.37 10.55 22.04
N GLY A 196 17.29 11.38 22.56
CA GLY A 196 18.61 10.94 23.01
C GLY A 196 19.48 10.38 21.89
N THR A 197 19.16 10.73 20.64
CA THR A 197 19.91 10.30 19.44
C THR A 197 20.70 11.47 18.87
N ASP A 198 21.87 11.15 18.31
CA ASP A 198 22.80 12.09 17.70
C ASP A 198 22.98 11.86 16.19
N VAL A 199 22.21 10.95 15.59
CA VAL A 199 22.28 10.62 14.16
C VAL A 199 20.92 10.39 13.52
N ILE A 200 20.84 10.65 12.22
CA ILE A 200 19.82 10.12 11.32
C ILE A 200 20.49 9.13 10.37
N SER A 201 19.92 7.94 10.27
CA SER A 201 20.48 6.83 9.49
C SER A 201 19.52 6.40 8.38
N GLY A 202 20.07 5.94 7.27
CA GLY A 202 19.27 5.44 6.16
C GLY A 202 19.98 4.39 5.31
N LEU A 203 19.17 3.65 4.55
CA LEU A 203 19.55 2.55 3.70
C LEU A 203 18.88 2.75 2.33
N ALA A 204 19.66 2.60 1.27
CA ALA A 204 19.17 2.45 -0.09
C ALA A 204 19.75 1.15 -0.66
N GLN A 205 18.89 0.30 -1.22
CA GLN A 205 19.27 -0.98 -1.80
C GLN A 205 18.50 -1.23 -3.09
N CYS A 206 19.15 -1.76 -4.11
CA CYS A 206 18.53 -2.20 -5.35
C CYS A 206 18.79 -3.69 -5.59
N THR A 207 17.99 -4.32 -6.44
CA THR A 207 18.32 -5.63 -6.97
C THR A 207 19.62 -5.56 -7.77
N ARG A 208 20.48 -6.55 -7.59
CA ARG A 208 21.87 -6.52 -8.10
C ARG A 208 21.97 -6.76 -9.61
N ASP A 209 20.88 -7.14 -10.26
CA ASP A 209 20.77 -7.21 -11.72
C ASP A 209 20.70 -5.83 -12.39
N LEU A 210 20.36 -4.77 -11.64
CA LEU A 210 20.26 -3.42 -12.18
C LEU A 210 21.64 -2.79 -12.47
N ALA A 211 21.68 -2.06 -13.59
CA ALA A 211 22.76 -1.13 -13.89
C ALA A 211 22.79 0.01 -12.85
N PRO A 212 23.96 0.65 -12.61
CA PRO A 212 24.06 1.76 -11.66
C PRO A 212 23.06 2.88 -11.92
N SER A 213 22.84 3.24 -13.20
CA SER A 213 21.88 4.27 -13.61
C SER A 213 20.43 3.91 -13.27
N GLU A 214 20.05 2.64 -13.47
CA GLU A 214 18.70 2.15 -13.18
C GLU A 214 18.43 2.06 -11.68
N CYS A 215 19.43 1.64 -10.90
CA CYS A 215 19.36 1.67 -9.44
C CYS A 215 19.19 3.11 -8.93
N ASN A 216 20.02 4.04 -9.40
CA ASN A 216 19.93 5.45 -9.02
C ASN A 216 18.58 6.07 -9.41
N ARG A 217 18.05 5.70 -10.59
CA ARG A 217 16.71 6.12 -11.04
C ARG A 217 15.62 5.59 -10.12
N CYS A 218 15.66 4.31 -9.75
CA CYS A 218 14.69 3.68 -8.84
C CYS A 218 14.69 4.35 -7.46
N ILE A 219 15.88 4.50 -6.85
CA ILE A 219 16.04 5.14 -5.54
C ILE A 219 15.61 6.62 -5.58
N SER A 220 15.91 7.36 -6.66
CA SER A 220 15.47 8.76 -6.82
C SER A 220 13.95 8.92 -6.79
N VAL A 221 13.22 7.96 -7.34
CA VAL A 221 11.76 7.96 -7.27
C VAL A 221 11.29 7.77 -5.82
N TYR A 222 11.92 6.85 -5.09
CA TYR A 222 11.57 6.55 -3.70
C TYR A 222 11.92 7.70 -2.76
N THR A 223 13.04 8.39 -2.96
CA THR A 223 13.40 9.56 -2.15
C THR A 223 12.42 10.71 -2.36
N ARG A 224 12.01 10.98 -3.61
CA ARG A 224 10.98 11.98 -3.90
C ARG A 224 9.63 11.60 -3.26
N ARG A 225 9.24 10.33 -3.34
CA ARG A 225 8.00 9.84 -2.74
C ARG A 225 8.03 9.90 -1.22
N ALA A 226 9.13 9.51 -0.58
CA ALA A 226 9.29 9.57 0.86
C ALA A 226 9.10 11.00 1.39
N SER A 227 9.61 12.01 0.69
CA SER A 227 9.41 13.42 1.08
C SER A 227 7.95 13.88 0.97
N ILE A 228 7.15 13.29 0.09
CA ILE A 228 5.73 13.62 -0.10
C ILE A 228 4.86 12.85 0.90
N LEU A 229 5.12 11.56 1.05
CA LEU A 229 4.31 10.64 1.86
C LEU A 229 4.61 10.78 3.35
N PHE A 230 5.86 11.11 3.69
CA PHE A 230 6.36 11.16 5.06
C PHE A 230 6.98 12.53 5.38
N PRO A 231 6.28 13.67 5.16
CA PRO A 231 6.91 14.99 5.15
C PRO A 231 7.65 15.31 6.44
N ASN A 232 7.08 14.94 7.60
CA ASN A 232 7.59 15.28 8.93
C ASN A 232 7.96 14.05 9.79
N ASN A 233 7.97 12.85 9.21
CA ASN A 233 8.22 11.63 9.97
C ASN A 233 9.71 11.44 10.26
N SER A 234 10.03 11.07 11.50
CA SER A 234 11.36 10.70 11.98
C SER A 234 11.87 9.39 11.38
N GLY A 235 11.02 8.60 10.73
CA GLY A 235 11.41 7.42 9.99
C GLY A 235 10.37 7.00 8.95
N GLY A 236 10.84 6.36 7.88
CA GLY A 236 10.03 5.91 6.76
C GLY A 236 10.74 4.86 5.93
N SER A 237 9.99 3.99 5.28
CA SER A 237 10.50 3.00 4.35
C SER A 237 9.55 2.77 3.17
N ILE A 238 10.14 2.56 2.00
CA ILE A 238 9.44 2.23 0.74
C ILE A 238 10.20 1.05 0.15
N LYS A 239 9.53 -0.10 0.07
CA LYS A 239 10.12 -1.37 -0.34
C LYS A 239 9.36 -1.91 -1.56
N GLY A 240 10.06 -2.11 -2.67
CA GLY A 240 9.52 -2.71 -3.88
C GLY A 240 10.39 -3.83 -4.41
N TYR A 241 9.99 -4.32 -5.57
CA TYR A 241 10.56 -5.44 -6.29
C TYR A 241 11.94 -5.15 -6.90
N ASN A 242 12.26 -3.89 -7.21
CA ASN A 242 13.57 -3.50 -7.73
C ASN A 242 14.40 -2.69 -6.73
N CYS A 243 13.79 -1.85 -5.88
CA CYS A 243 14.54 -1.07 -4.92
C CYS A 243 13.88 -0.94 -3.54
N TYR A 244 14.67 -0.49 -2.58
CA TYR A 244 14.30 -0.34 -1.19
C TYR A 244 14.97 0.90 -0.60
N LEU A 245 14.17 1.75 0.02
CA LEU A 245 14.61 2.92 0.76
C LEU A 245 14.09 2.85 2.19
N ARG A 246 14.96 3.09 3.18
CA ARG A 246 14.57 3.23 4.58
C ARG A 246 15.38 4.33 5.25
N TYR A 247 14.76 5.07 6.16
CA TYR A 247 15.44 6.00 7.04
C TYR A 247 14.80 6.01 8.42
N LYS A 248 15.56 6.37 9.44
CA LYS A 248 15.05 6.71 10.76
C LYS A 248 16.03 7.59 11.54
N LEU A 249 15.55 8.25 12.58
CA LEU A 249 16.40 8.77 13.64
C LEU A 249 17.02 7.61 14.44
N GLY A 250 18.30 7.74 14.77
CA GLY A 250 19.12 6.68 15.37
C GLY A 250 19.60 5.60 14.39
N ALA A 251 20.46 4.72 14.90
CA ALA A 251 21.15 3.72 14.09
C ALA A 251 20.20 2.65 13.51
N LEU A 252 20.39 2.27 12.25
CA LEU A 252 19.73 1.10 11.64
C LEU A 252 20.57 -0.16 11.86
N ASN A 253 19.90 -1.27 12.15
CA ASN A 253 20.52 -2.59 12.18
C ASN A 253 20.63 -3.09 10.75
N ILE A 254 21.82 -2.98 10.17
CA ILE A 254 22.11 -3.45 8.81
C ILE A 254 23.04 -4.65 8.89
N THR A 255 22.64 -5.74 8.25
CA THR A 255 23.48 -6.90 8.04
C THR A 255 23.98 -6.87 6.61
N MET A 256 25.29 -6.71 6.44
CA MET A 256 25.90 -6.80 5.12
C MET A 256 26.01 -8.27 4.70
N PRO A 257 25.83 -8.58 3.40
CA PRO A 257 26.18 -9.90 2.89
C PRO A 257 27.66 -10.19 3.21
N PRO A 258 28.03 -11.44 3.52
CA PRO A 258 29.43 -11.80 3.71
C PRO A 258 30.23 -11.45 2.44
N GLN A 259 31.12 -10.47 2.52
CA GLN A 259 31.93 -10.09 1.35
C GLN A 259 32.86 -11.25 1.00
N ARG A 260 32.86 -11.68 -0.28
CA ARG A 260 33.93 -12.54 -0.78
C ARG A 260 35.26 -11.79 -0.64
N THR A 261 36.22 -12.38 0.07
CA THR A 261 37.60 -11.93 -0.04
C THR A 261 38.02 -12.08 -1.51
N PRO A 262 38.68 -11.06 -2.10
CA PRO A 262 39.29 -11.23 -3.41
C PRO A 262 40.21 -12.46 -3.34
N PRO A 263 40.22 -13.35 -4.35
CA PRO A 263 41.21 -14.42 -4.38
C PRO A 263 42.60 -13.77 -4.29
N THR A 264 43.41 -14.26 -3.35
CA THR A 264 44.79 -13.85 -3.14
C THR A 264 45.51 -13.81 -4.49
N PRO A 265 46.28 -12.75 -4.83
CA PRO A 265 47.01 -12.73 -6.07
C PRO A 265 47.94 -13.96 -6.11
N MET A 266 47.79 -14.81 -7.14
CA MET A 266 48.76 -15.88 -7.37
C MET A 266 50.17 -15.29 -7.51
N PRO A 267 51.23 -16.00 -7.09
CA PRO A 267 52.59 -15.48 -7.16
C PRO A 267 52.96 -15.17 -8.61
N ARG A 268 53.49 -13.97 -8.81
CA ARG A 268 53.99 -13.47 -10.09
C ARG A 268 55.21 -14.30 -10.49
N ILE A 269 55.07 -15.15 -11.51
CA ILE A 269 56.21 -15.74 -12.21
C ILE A 269 56.79 -14.63 -13.10
N THR A 270 58.01 -14.21 -12.75
CA THR A 270 58.91 -13.48 -13.63
C THR A 270 59.42 -14.43 -14.70
N ASP A 271 59.34 -14.05 -15.98
CA ASP A 271 60.55 -13.76 -16.75
C ASP A 271 60.27 -13.19 -18.14
N SER A 272 61.26 -12.45 -18.56
CA SER A 272 61.43 -11.65 -19.77
C SER A 272 61.49 -12.51 -21.03
N GLU A 273 60.77 -12.13 -22.09
CA GLU A 273 61.32 -11.88 -23.44
C GLU A 273 60.22 -11.46 -24.43
N ARG A 274 60.56 -10.52 -25.31
CA ARG A 274 59.68 -9.81 -26.25
C ARG A 274 60.16 -10.10 -27.67
N LEU A 275 59.25 -10.36 -28.62
CA LEU A 275 59.30 -10.00 -30.07
C LEU A 275 58.16 -10.75 -30.84
N PRO A 276 57.70 -10.31 -32.04
CA PRO A 276 57.09 -9.04 -32.47
C PRO A 276 55.65 -9.25 -33.09
N PRO A 277 54.96 -8.23 -33.66
CA PRO A 277 53.51 -8.28 -33.89
C PRO A 277 53.13 -8.90 -35.24
N SER A 278 51.99 -9.61 -35.28
CA SER A 278 51.30 -9.97 -36.51
C SER A 278 49.94 -9.25 -36.59
N THR A 279 49.81 -8.55 -37.72
CA THR A 279 48.66 -7.93 -38.40
C THR A 279 47.23 -8.19 -37.88
N PRO A 280 46.34 -7.17 -37.87
CA PRO A 280 44.92 -7.33 -37.57
C PRO A 280 44.09 -7.69 -38.81
N PRO A 281 43.00 -8.48 -38.70
CA PRO A 281 41.96 -8.53 -39.72
C PRO A 281 40.91 -7.44 -39.52
N THR A 282 40.48 -6.87 -40.64
CA THR A 282 39.47 -5.83 -40.87
C THR A 282 38.05 -6.23 -40.45
N PRO A 283 37.15 -5.28 -40.11
CA PRO A 283 35.73 -5.56 -39.85
C PRO A 283 34.88 -5.45 -41.14
N PRO A 284 33.80 -6.25 -41.32
CA PRO A 284 32.82 -5.98 -42.35
C PRO A 284 31.69 -5.07 -41.84
N SER A 285 31.71 -3.86 -42.39
CA SER A 285 30.61 -3.04 -42.91
C SER A 285 29.18 -3.24 -42.38
N ILE A 286 28.71 -2.15 -41.76
CA ILE A 286 27.32 -1.75 -41.53
C ILE A 286 26.60 -1.58 -42.88
N PHE A 287 25.49 -2.29 -43.08
CA PHE A 287 24.51 -1.98 -44.12
C PHE A 287 23.28 -1.33 -43.48
N ILE A 288 23.14 -0.02 -43.73
CA ILE A 288 21.90 0.74 -43.55
C ILE A 288 21.09 0.54 -44.84
N CYS A 289 19.90 -0.06 -44.73
CA CYS A 289 18.89 -0.01 -45.77
C CYS A 289 17.64 0.71 -45.25
N LEU A 290 17.55 1.99 -45.63
CA LEU A 290 16.33 2.79 -45.64
C LEU A 290 15.36 2.19 -46.66
N PHE A 291 14.18 1.76 -46.22
CA PHE A 291 13.01 1.68 -47.09
C PHE A 291 11.81 2.33 -46.41
N VAL A 292 11.56 3.58 -46.80
CA VAL A 292 10.26 4.23 -46.67
C VAL A 292 9.43 3.76 -47.86
N TRP A 293 8.36 3.01 -47.62
CA TRP A 293 7.18 3.08 -48.49
C TRP A 293 5.91 3.15 -47.67
N ARG A 294 5.23 4.28 -47.84
CA ARG A 294 3.91 4.61 -47.32
C ARG A 294 2.90 3.55 -47.78
N ARG A 295 2.18 2.95 -46.83
CA ARG A 295 0.75 2.67 -47.01
C ARG A 295 -0.04 3.22 -45.84
N ARG A 296 -1.11 3.90 -46.23
CA ARG A 296 -1.92 4.87 -45.51
C ARG A 296 -3.05 4.16 -44.76
N ASN A 297 -3.34 4.61 -43.54
CA ASN A 297 -4.58 4.51 -42.77
C ASN A 297 -5.43 3.23 -42.84
N ARG A 298 -5.50 2.51 -41.71
CA ARG A 298 -6.77 2.05 -41.12
C ARG A 298 -6.60 1.62 -39.65
N ASN A 299 -7.09 2.48 -38.75
CA ASN A 299 -7.71 2.24 -37.45
C ASN A 299 -7.46 0.89 -36.72
N LYS A 300 -6.70 0.94 -35.62
CA LYS A 300 -7.22 0.77 -34.24
C LYS A 300 -6.04 0.89 -33.27
N ILE A 301 -6.04 2.00 -32.52
CA ILE A 301 -5.33 2.11 -31.26
C ILE A 301 -6.03 1.12 -30.32
N PHE A 302 -5.31 0.14 -29.76
CA PHE A 302 -5.80 -0.64 -28.63
C PHE A 302 -5.49 0.18 -27.38
N GLU A 303 -6.42 1.08 -27.06
CA GLU A 303 -6.54 1.73 -25.76
C GLU A 303 -6.93 0.68 -24.70
N ASP A 304 -6.45 0.92 -23.48
CA ASP A 304 -6.90 0.38 -22.20
C ASP A 304 -8.38 -0.08 -22.19
N GLY A 305 -8.62 -1.38 -22.32
CA GLY A 305 -9.72 -2.03 -21.61
C GLY A 305 -9.12 -2.51 -20.30
N ASP A 306 -9.22 -1.77 -19.19
CA ASP A 306 -10.47 -1.59 -18.44
C ASP A 306 -10.54 -0.25 -17.69
N VAL A 307 -9.95 0.83 -18.22
CA VAL A 307 -9.97 2.17 -17.58
C VAL A 307 -10.36 3.31 -18.54
N PHE A 308 -10.32 3.09 -19.87
CA PHE A 308 -10.68 4.13 -20.85
C PHE A 308 -12.14 4.11 -21.34
N ASP A 309 -13.00 3.26 -20.76
CA ASP A 309 -14.46 3.38 -20.94
C ASP A 309 -15.09 4.39 -19.94
N ASP A 310 -14.36 4.81 -18.91
CA ASP A 310 -14.95 5.51 -17.75
C ASP A 310 -15.08 7.05 -17.90
N GLU A 311 -14.53 7.66 -18.95
CA GLU A 311 -14.80 9.08 -19.25
C GLU A 311 -16.09 9.24 -20.08
N LEU A 312 -16.51 8.20 -20.80
CA LEU A 312 -17.76 8.16 -21.59
C LEU A 312 -18.93 7.49 -20.85
N ALA A 313 -18.67 6.60 -19.89
CA ALA A 313 -19.73 5.94 -19.10
C ALA A 313 -20.37 6.84 -18.02
N MET A 314 -19.71 7.93 -17.59
CA MET A 314 -20.29 8.86 -16.60
C MET A 314 -21.38 9.78 -17.18
N GLU A 315 -21.48 9.92 -18.50
CA GLU A 315 -22.49 10.79 -19.13
C GLU A 315 -23.81 10.08 -19.43
N ASP A 316 -23.83 8.76 -19.62
CA ASP A 316 -25.03 8.04 -20.12
C ASP A 316 -25.87 7.36 -19.01
N ASP A 317 -25.30 7.06 -17.84
CA ASP A 317 -25.99 6.30 -16.77
C ASP A 317 -26.79 7.18 -15.78
N PHE A 318 -26.69 8.51 -15.86
CA PHE A 318 -27.19 9.43 -14.82
C PHE A 318 -28.37 10.33 -15.23
N GLU A 319 -28.88 10.21 -16.46
CA GLU A 319 -30.01 11.04 -16.95
C GLU A 319 -31.41 10.39 -16.81
N GLN A 320 -31.55 9.25 -16.12
CA GLN A 320 -32.85 8.71 -15.75
C GLN A 320 -33.16 8.94 -14.26
N GLY A 321 -34.08 9.87 -14.01
CA GLY A 321 -34.32 10.51 -12.72
C GLY A 321 -34.60 9.58 -11.55
N THR A 322 -33.71 9.63 -10.55
CA THR A 322 -33.90 9.39 -9.09
C THR A 322 -32.55 9.43 -8.33
N GLY A 323 -31.41 9.52 -9.03
CA GLY A 323 -30.05 9.59 -8.46
C GLY A 323 -29.57 10.99 -8.03
N PRO A 324 -28.34 11.11 -7.49
CA PRO A 324 -27.74 12.38 -7.09
C PRO A 324 -27.60 13.38 -8.24
N LYS A 325 -27.90 14.66 -7.98
CA LYS A 325 -27.89 15.74 -9.00
C LYS A 325 -26.48 16.18 -9.37
N ARG A 326 -26.22 16.38 -10.67
CA ARG A 326 -25.00 17.08 -11.14
C ARG A 326 -25.14 18.59 -10.91
N PHE A 327 -24.23 19.17 -10.13
CA PHE A 327 -24.16 20.61 -9.85
C PHE A 327 -23.09 21.29 -10.69
N ARG A 328 -23.30 22.58 -11.02
CA ARG A 328 -22.24 23.40 -11.60
C ARG A 328 -21.33 23.92 -10.50
N TYR A 329 -20.04 23.98 -10.77
CA TYR A 329 -19.04 24.48 -9.81
C TYR A 329 -19.41 25.86 -9.24
N ARG A 330 -19.85 26.79 -10.10
CA ARG A 330 -20.23 28.16 -9.69
C ARG A 330 -21.36 28.20 -8.66
N ASP A 331 -22.29 27.24 -8.73
CA ASP A 331 -23.44 27.19 -7.83
C ASP A 331 -22.97 26.73 -6.44
N LEU A 332 -22.07 25.73 -6.39
CA LEU A 332 -21.45 25.26 -5.15
C LEU A 332 -20.48 26.27 -4.55
N ALA A 333 -19.72 26.99 -5.39
CA ALA A 333 -18.85 28.07 -4.97
C ALA A 333 -19.68 29.20 -4.35
N SER A 334 -20.78 29.61 -4.98
CA SER A 334 -21.71 30.60 -4.41
C SER A 334 -22.32 30.11 -3.08
N ALA A 335 -22.75 28.85 -3.01
CA ALA A 335 -23.35 28.26 -1.80
C ALA A 335 -22.40 28.24 -0.58
N THR A 336 -21.09 28.29 -0.81
CA THR A 336 -20.03 28.21 0.21
C THR A 336 -19.27 29.52 0.40
N TYR A 337 -19.73 30.62 -0.21
CA TYR A 337 -19.00 31.90 -0.24
C TYR A 337 -17.56 31.74 -0.79
N ASN A 338 -17.44 31.10 -1.95
CA ASN A 338 -16.19 30.69 -2.60
C ASN A 338 -15.29 29.83 -1.71
N PHE A 339 -15.89 28.84 -1.02
CA PHE A 339 -15.17 27.95 -0.11
C PHE A 339 -14.42 28.72 0.99
N SER A 340 -15.06 29.75 1.56
CA SER A 340 -14.52 30.54 2.66
C SER A 340 -14.20 29.66 3.87
N ASP A 341 -13.10 29.96 4.57
CA ASP A 341 -12.71 29.26 5.80
C ASP A 341 -13.75 29.40 6.91
N GLU A 342 -14.56 30.48 6.91
CA GLU A 342 -15.69 30.66 7.84
C GLU A 342 -16.79 29.59 7.67
N ARG A 343 -16.85 28.95 6.50
CA ARG A 343 -17.81 27.89 6.19
C ARG A 343 -17.19 26.51 6.33
N LYS A 344 -15.92 26.40 6.70
CA LYS A 344 -15.21 25.13 6.79
C LYS A 344 -15.71 24.33 7.99
N LEU A 345 -16.17 23.11 7.73
CA LEU A 345 -16.61 22.15 8.75
C LEU A 345 -15.47 21.25 9.20
N GLY A 346 -14.51 20.99 8.33
CA GLY A 346 -13.34 20.15 8.63
C GLY A 346 -12.42 19.98 7.42
N GLU A 347 -11.25 19.41 7.68
CA GLU A 347 -10.24 19.06 6.69
C GLU A 347 -9.58 17.74 7.06
N GLY A 348 -9.33 16.89 6.07
CA GLY A 348 -8.62 15.64 6.23
C GLY A 348 -7.85 15.24 4.97
N GLY A 349 -7.29 14.04 4.96
CA GLY A 349 -6.49 13.52 3.82
C GLY A 349 -7.23 13.47 2.47
N PHE A 350 -8.56 13.58 2.51
CA PHE A 350 -9.46 13.46 1.36
C PHE A 350 -9.99 14.81 0.85
N GLY A 351 -9.59 15.92 1.49
CA GLY A 351 -10.00 17.27 1.12
C GLY A 351 -10.66 18.03 2.27
N SER A 352 -11.27 19.17 1.91
CA SER A 352 -11.94 20.07 2.85
C SER A 352 -13.46 19.95 2.69
N VAL A 353 -14.19 20.01 3.80
CA VAL A 353 -15.65 19.98 3.83
C VAL A 353 -16.18 21.35 4.26
N TYR A 354 -17.15 21.88 3.51
CA TYR A 354 -17.72 23.21 3.73
C TYR A 354 -19.23 23.13 3.93
N ARG A 355 -19.76 23.98 4.81
CA ARG A 355 -21.19 24.20 4.96
C ARG A 355 -21.72 25.03 3.79
N GLY A 356 -22.59 24.44 2.98
CA GLY A 356 -23.25 25.11 1.86
C GLY A 356 -24.71 25.43 2.15
N PHE A 357 -25.26 26.42 1.45
CA PHE A 357 -26.70 26.65 1.37
C PHE A 357 -27.14 26.73 -0.09
N LEU A 358 -27.91 25.74 -0.53
CA LEU A 358 -28.44 25.66 -1.89
C LEU A 358 -29.74 26.45 -1.99
N THR A 359 -29.63 27.72 -2.41
CA THR A 359 -30.75 28.68 -2.41
C THR A 359 -31.98 28.20 -3.17
N GLU A 360 -31.80 27.56 -4.34
CA GLU A 360 -32.92 27.05 -5.16
C GLU A 360 -33.73 25.97 -4.46
N GLN A 361 -33.09 25.20 -3.56
CA GLN A 361 -33.70 24.07 -2.87
C GLN A 361 -34.04 24.40 -1.40
N ASN A 362 -33.68 25.61 -0.94
CA ASN A 362 -33.76 26.02 0.45
C ASN A 362 -33.16 24.98 1.41
N LEU A 363 -31.97 24.46 1.04
CA LEU A 363 -31.38 23.28 1.68
C LEU A 363 -29.95 23.55 2.16
N GLU A 364 -29.68 23.23 3.42
CA GLU A 364 -28.32 23.21 3.97
C GLU A 364 -27.63 21.89 3.65
N VAL A 365 -26.37 21.98 3.24
CA VAL A 365 -25.59 20.84 2.74
C VAL A 365 -24.15 20.86 3.27
N ALA A 366 -23.50 19.70 3.25
CA ALA A 366 -22.06 19.58 3.42
C ALA A 366 -21.42 19.32 2.05
N ILE A 367 -20.47 20.18 1.65
CA ILE A 367 -19.79 20.13 0.36
C ILE A 367 -18.34 19.71 0.58
N LYS A 368 -18.02 18.45 0.27
CA LYS A 368 -16.66 17.89 0.29
C LYS A 368 -15.97 18.26 -1.01
N ARG A 369 -14.89 19.04 -0.94
CA ARG A 369 -14.03 19.42 -2.07
C ARG A 369 -12.74 18.62 -2.00
N VAL A 370 -12.53 17.75 -2.99
CA VAL A 370 -11.35 16.89 -3.05
C VAL A 370 -10.10 17.70 -3.38
N SER A 371 -8.99 17.40 -2.71
CA SER A 371 -7.71 18.10 -2.90
C SER A 371 -7.19 17.98 -4.34
N LYS A 372 -6.82 19.13 -4.94
CA LYS A 372 -6.27 19.19 -6.31
C LYS A 372 -4.99 18.36 -6.44
N GLY A 373 -4.89 17.59 -7.51
CA GLY A 373 -3.71 16.76 -7.81
C GLY A 373 -3.61 15.45 -7.03
N SER A 374 -4.56 15.16 -6.12
CA SER A 374 -4.60 13.88 -5.41
C SER A 374 -5.11 12.76 -6.33
N LYS A 375 -4.20 11.87 -6.77
CA LYS A 375 -4.59 10.66 -7.54
C LYS A 375 -5.50 9.75 -6.73
N GLN A 376 -5.25 9.63 -5.43
CA GLN A 376 -6.07 8.85 -4.50
C GLN A 376 -7.44 9.49 -4.30
N GLY A 377 -7.50 10.81 -4.10
CA GLY A 377 -8.75 11.55 -3.97
C GLY A 377 -9.65 11.43 -5.21
N LYS A 378 -9.09 11.36 -6.42
CA LYS A 378 -9.86 11.07 -7.64
C LYS A 378 -10.46 9.66 -7.61
N LYS A 379 -9.71 8.65 -7.19
CA LYS A 379 -10.22 7.27 -7.07
C LYS A 379 -11.35 7.16 -6.05
N GLU A 380 -11.20 7.84 -4.91
CA GLU A 380 -12.22 7.87 -3.87
C GLU A 380 -13.47 8.62 -4.31
N TYR A 381 -13.31 9.75 -5.00
CA TYR A 381 -14.43 10.46 -5.62
C TYR A 381 -15.24 9.54 -6.55
N ILE A 382 -14.55 8.81 -7.45
CA ILE A 382 -15.21 7.88 -8.38
C ILE A 382 -15.90 6.75 -7.62
N SER A 383 -15.21 6.15 -6.63
CA SER A 383 -15.76 5.09 -5.78
C SER A 383 -17.02 5.54 -5.06
N GLU A 384 -16.96 6.73 -4.48
CA GLU A 384 -18.04 7.32 -3.72
C GLU A 384 -19.23 7.61 -4.64
N VAL A 385 -19.05 8.33 -5.76
CA VAL A 385 -20.11 8.56 -6.76
C VAL A 385 -20.72 7.24 -7.26
N ARG A 386 -19.91 6.22 -7.54
CA ARG A 386 -20.38 4.93 -8.07
C ARG A 386 -21.19 4.13 -7.05
N ILE A 387 -20.78 4.11 -5.79
CA ILE A 387 -21.37 3.27 -4.74
C ILE A 387 -22.52 4.01 -4.06
N ILE A 388 -22.26 5.16 -3.43
CA ILE A 388 -23.25 5.82 -2.57
C ILE A 388 -24.45 6.36 -3.35
N SER A 389 -24.32 6.60 -4.67
CA SER A 389 -25.43 7.04 -5.51
C SER A 389 -26.57 6.02 -5.63
N ARG A 390 -26.24 4.73 -5.45
CA ARG A 390 -27.16 3.59 -5.59
C ARG A 390 -27.70 3.08 -4.25
N LEU A 391 -27.15 3.57 -3.15
CA LEU A 391 -27.51 3.14 -1.80
C LEU A 391 -28.53 4.11 -1.19
N ARG A 392 -29.58 3.56 -0.57
CA ARG A 392 -30.60 4.33 0.15
C ARG A 392 -30.95 3.61 1.45
N HIS A 393 -30.50 4.16 2.57
CA HIS A 393 -30.80 3.61 3.89
C HIS A 393 -30.79 4.72 4.94
N ARG A 394 -31.68 4.64 5.94
CA ARG A 394 -31.84 5.71 6.96
C ARG A 394 -30.56 5.99 7.74
N ASN A 395 -29.72 4.96 7.93
CA ASN A 395 -28.45 5.04 8.65
C ASN A 395 -27.23 5.20 7.72
N LEU A 396 -27.41 5.65 6.48
CA LEU A 396 -26.32 6.09 5.60
C LEU A 396 -26.45 7.60 5.35
N VAL A 397 -25.32 8.29 5.22
CA VAL A 397 -25.30 9.72 4.84
C VAL A 397 -25.67 9.84 3.37
N GLN A 398 -26.71 10.62 3.07
CA GLN A 398 -27.23 10.76 1.74
C GLN A 398 -26.37 11.69 0.88
N LEU A 399 -25.85 11.16 -0.24
CA LEU A 399 -25.32 11.99 -1.32
C LEU A 399 -26.48 12.65 -2.08
N ILE A 400 -26.52 13.98 -2.07
CA ILE A 400 -27.49 14.81 -2.78
C ILE A 400 -27.02 15.06 -4.21
N GLY A 401 -25.71 15.21 -4.41
CA GLY A 401 -25.16 15.48 -5.73
C GLY A 401 -23.65 15.56 -5.81
N TRP A 402 -23.16 15.88 -7.00
CA TRP A 402 -21.75 15.88 -7.32
C TRP A 402 -21.41 16.97 -8.35
N CYS A 403 -20.15 17.37 -8.40
CA CYS A 403 -19.63 18.28 -9.41
C CYS A 403 -18.27 17.78 -9.89
N HIS A 404 -18.11 17.70 -11.21
CA HIS A 404 -16.84 17.48 -11.89
C HIS A 404 -16.73 18.52 -13.01
N ALA A 405 -15.85 19.51 -12.84
CA ALA A 405 -15.61 20.55 -13.83
C ALA A 405 -14.23 21.20 -13.64
N GLY A 406 -13.45 21.34 -14.72
CA GLY A 406 -12.18 22.09 -14.68
C GLY A 406 -11.14 21.55 -13.68
N GLY A 407 -11.14 20.23 -13.43
CA GLY A 407 -10.27 19.59 -12.44
C GLY A 407 -10.75 19.71 -10.99
N GLU A 408 -11.91 20.32 -10.75
CA GLU A 408 -12.57 20.36 -9.44
C GLU A 408 -13.49 19.16 -9.28
N LEU A 409 -13.32 18.43 -8.18
CA LEU A 409 -14.14 17.28 -7.80
C LEU A 409 -14.82 17.59 -6.47
N LEU A 410 -16.16 17.66 -6.47
CA LEU A 410 -16.94 17.96 -5.28
C LEU A 410 -18.11 17.00 -5.10
N LEU A 411 -18.40 16.70 -3.84
CA LEU A 411 -19.53 15.86 -3.42
C LEU A 411 -20.40 16.66 -2.45
N VAL A 412 -21.71 16.56 -2.62
CA VAL A 412 -22.71 17.33 -1.87
C VAL A 412 -23.57 16.35 -1.06
N TYR A 413 -23.49 16.44 0.26
CA TYR A 413 -24.22 15.59 1.21
C TYR A 413 -25.28 16.38 1.97
N GLU A 414 -26.24 15.65 2.56
CA GLU A 414 -27.04 16.20 3.65
C GLU A 414 -26.14 16.70 4.79
N LEU A 415 -26.52 17.83 5.40
CA LEU A 415 -25.75 18.39 6.50
C LEU A 415 -26.08 17.66 7.80
N MET A 416 -25.04 17.16 8.46
CA MET A 416 -25.16 16.49 9.76
C MET A 416 -24.94 17.48 10.90
N SER A 417 -26.03 17.96 11.50
CA SER A 417 -26.02 19.09 12.44
C SER A 417 -25.23 18.84 13.72
N ASN A 418 -25.13 17.59 14.18
CA ASN A 418 -24.37 17.22 15.36
C ASN A 418 -22.96 16.71 15.03
N GLY A 419 -22.51 16.79 13.78
CA GLY A 419 -21.14 16.39 13.40
C GLY A 419 -20.89 14.89 13.51
N SER A 420 -19.62 14.53 13.70
CA SER A 420 -19.14 13.14 13.76
C SER A 420 -19.07 12.60 15.19
N LEU A 421 -19.19 11.28 15.36
CA LEU A 421 -19.23 10.63 16.66
C LEU A 421 -17.93 10.83 17.47
N ASP A 422 -16.78 10.93 16.81
CA ASP A 422 -15.49 11.12 17.49
C ASP A 422 -15.43 12.42 18.31
N THR A 423 -16.07 13.50 17.86
CA THR A 423 -16.14 14.75 18.63
C THR A 423 -16.93 14.58 19.91
N HIS A 424 -17.91 13.69 19.94
CA HIS A 424 -18.75 13.41 21.11
C HIS A 424 -18.18 12.36 22.05
N LEU A 425 -17.25 11.54 21.58
CA LEU A 425 -16.59 10.53 22.42
C LEU A 425 -15.37 11.09 23.15
N HIS A 426 -14.67 12.06 22.54
CA HIS A 426 -13.36 12.51 23.01
C HIS A 426 -13.32 13.96 23.51
N ASP A 427 -14.36 14.77 23.24
CA ASP A 427 -14.47 16.12 23.80
C ASP A 427 -15.13 16.08 25.19
N VAL A 428 -14.42 16.62 26.18
CA VAL A 428 -14.84 16.64 27.59
C VAL A 428 -16.12 17.47 27.78
N GLY A 429 -16.42 18.38 26.85
CA GLY A 429 -17.61 19.24 26.90
C GLY A 429 -18.92 18.60 26.42
N ASN A 430 -18.88 17.48 25.68
CA ASN A 430 -20.03 16.92 24.96
C ASN A 430 -20.17 15.40 25.13
N ILE A 431 -20.33 14.95 26.38
CA ILE A 431 -20.45 13.53 26.69
C ILE A 431 -21.85 13.01 26.33
N LEU A 432 -21.94 12.11 25.34
CA LEU A 432 -23.20 11.46 25.01
C LEU A 432 -23.67 10.52 26.14
N PRO A 433 -24.96 10.58 26.55
CA PRO A 433 -25.56 9.61 27.44
C PRO A 433 -25.49 8.19 26.86
N TRP A 434 -25.45 7.19 27.74
CA TRP A 434 -25.39 5.79 27.32
C TRP A 434 -26.57 5.38 26.41
N SER A 435 -27.78 5.89 26.67
CA SER A 435 -28.94 5.63 25.82
C SER A 435 -28.68 6.06 24.37
N VAL A 436 -28.14 7.26 24.16
CA VAL A 436 -27.80 7.76 22.82
C VAL A 436 -26.68 6.93 22.20
N ARG A 437 -25.63 6.60 22.97
CA ARG A 437 -24.54 5.72 22.50
C ARG A 437 -25.06 4.35 22.04
N TYR A 438 -26.05 3.81 22.74
CA TYR A 438 -26.65 2.52 22.38
C TYR A 438 -27.46 2.61 21.08
N GLU A 439 -28.24 3.68 20.89
CA GLU A 439 -28.91 3.95 19.60
C GLU A 439 -27.91 4.12 18.45
N VAL A 440 -26.75 4.73 18.71
CA VAL A 440 -25.67 4.85 17.72
C VAL A 440 -25.16 3.47 17.28
N ILE A 441 -24.95 2.57 18.24
CA ILE A 441 -24.54 1.18 17.98
C ILE A 441 -25.56 0.45 17.11
N LEU A 442 -26.86 0.57 17.44
CA LEU A 442 -27.94 -0.06 16.68
C LEU A 442 -28.03 0.50 15.27
N GLY A 443 -27.93 1.82 15.11
CA GLY A 443 -27.93 2.48 13.81
C GLY A 443 -26.77 2.05 12.92
N LEU A 444 -25.56 1.97 13.49
CA LEU A 444 -24.37 1.49 12.78
C LEU A 444 -24.50 0.01 12.39
N GLY A 445 -24.98 -0.85 13.28
CA GLY A 445 -25.25 -2.26 12.98
C GLY A 445 -26.28 -2.41 11.86
N SER A 446 -27.35 -1.59 11.87
CA SER A 446 -28.36 -1.56 10.80
C SER A 446 -27.76 -1.14 9.45
N ALA A 447 -26.84 -0.16 9.44
CA ALA A 447 -26.14 0.24 8.22
C ALA A 447 -25.27 -0.89 7.65
N LEU A 448 -24.50 -1.58 8.51
CA LEU A 448 -23.63 -2.68 8.07
C LEU A 448 -24.42 -3.88 7.56
N LEU A 449 -25.51 -4.25 8.23
CA LEU A 449 -26.42 -5.30 7.75
C LEU A 449 -26.92 -4.98 6.34
N TYR A 450 -27.37 -3.74 6.12
CA TYR A 450 -27.83 -3.30 4.81
C TYR A 450 -26.73 -3.40 3.75
N LEU A 451 -25.52 -2.90 4.05
CA LEU A 451 -24.38 -2.92 3.14
C LEU A 451 -23.91 -4.33 2.80
N HIS A 452 -23.91 -5.24 3.77
CA HIS A 452 -23.32 -6.57 3.61
C HIS A 452 -24.30 -7.62 3.08
N GLN A 453 -25.61 -7.45 3.30
CA GLN A 453 -26.60 -8.50 3.05
C GLN A 453 -27.88 -8.06 2.34
N GLU A 454 -28.35 -6.83 2.51
CA GLU A 454 -29.69 -6.43 2.02
C GLU A 454 -29.66 -5.66 0.69
N TRP A 455 -28.50 -5.15 0.27
CA TRP A 455 -28.33 -4.56 -1.06
C TRP A 455 -28.07 -5.64 -2.13
N GLU A 456 -28.20 -5.31 -3.41
CA GLU A 456 -28.04 -6.23 -4.57
C GLU A 456 -26.66 -6.92 -4.65
N GLN A 457 -25.60 -6.25 -4.19
CA GLN A 457 -24.24 -6.74 -4.00
C GLN A 457 -23.75 -6.41 -2.59
N CYS A 458 -22.74 -7.11 -2.13
CA CYS A 458 -22.13 -6.79 -0.85
C CYS A 458 -21.23 -5.56 -1.02
N VAL A 459 -21.37 -4.59 -0.14
CA VAL A 459 -20.56 -3.37 -0.09
C VAL A 459 -19.63 -3.45 1.12
N LEU A 460 -18.33 -3.57 0.87
CA LEU A 460 -17.32 -3.46 1.93
C LEU A 460 -16.98 -1.98 2.11
N HIS A 461 -17.17 -1.44 3.32
CA HIS A 461 -16.94 -0.03 3.62
C HIS A 461 -15.45 0.30 3.80
N ARG A 462 -14.71 -0.55 4.52
CA ARG A 462 -13.24 -0.52 4.71
C ARG A 462 -12.67 0.66 5.50
N ASP A 463 -13.52 1.52 6.06
CA ASP A 463 -13.08 2.67 6.87
C ASP A 463 -14.09 3.03 7.96
N ILE A 464 -14.60 2.01 8.64
CA ILE A 464 -15.55 2.18 9.76
C ILE A 464 -14.78 2.70 10.97
N LYS A 465 -15.05 3.94 11.35
CA LYS A 465 -14.42 4.64 12.49
C LYS A 465 -15.32 5.79 12.97
N PRO A 466 -15.15 6.30 14.20
CA PRO A 466 -16.05 7.32 14.76
C PRO A 466 -16.10 8.63 13.96
N SER A 467 -15.04 9.03 13.26
CA SER A 467 -15.05 10.24 12.43
C SER A 467 -15.84 10.09 11.12
N ASN A 468 -16.17 8.86 10.70
CA ASN A 468 -17.02 8.57 9.54
C ASN A 468 -18.48 8.25 9.95
N ILE A 469 -18.77 8.28 11.26
CA ILE A 469 -20.10 8.03 11.81
C ILE A 469 -20.69 9.38 12.20
N MET A 470 -21.71 9.82 11.49
CA MET A 470 -22.30 11.14 11.66
C MET A 470 -23.61 11.09 12.46
N LEU A 471 -23.95 12.20 13.10
CA LEU A 471 -25.13 12.37 13.93
C LEU A 471 -26.03 13.48 13.39
N ASP A 472 -27.30 13.15 13.16
CA ASP A 472 -28.32 14.13 12.75
C ASP A 472 -28.84 14.95 13.93
N ALA A 473 -29.81 15.84 13.68
CA ALA A 473 -30.40 16.72 14.70
C ALA A 473 -31.04 15.96 15.89
N SER A 474 -31.44 14.71 15.68
CA SER A 474 -32.00 13.81 16.69
C SER A 474 -30.95 12.90 17.33
N PHE A 475 -29.66 13.07 17.00
CA PHE A 475 -28.57 12.15 17.33
C PHE A 475 -28.72 10.75 16.72
N SER A 476 -29.52 10.62 15.66
CA SER A 476 -29.59 9.37 14.91
C SER A 476 -28.34 9.19 14.05
N THR A 477 -27.84 7.96 13.99
CA THR A 477 -26.58 7.63 13.32
C THR A 477 -26.71 7.44 11.83
N LYS A 478 -25.75 8.01 11.09
CA LYS A 478 -25.55 7.81 9.67
C LYS A 478 -24.08 7.54 9.35
N LEU A 479 -23.79 6.40 8.74
CA LEU A 479 -22.45 6.06 8.25
C LEU A 479 -22.18 6.77 6.92
N GLY A 480 -21.03 7.41 6.80
CA GLY A 480 -20.59 8.13 5.61
C GLY A 480 -19.16 7.76 5.19
N ASP A 481 -18.67 8.46 4.17
CA ASP A 481 -17.34 8.30 3.56
C ASP A 481 -17.10 6.96 2.86
N PHE A 482 -17.63 6.85 1.64
CA PHE A 482 -17.55 5.65 0.81
C PHE A 482 -16.35 5.65 -0.15
N GLY A 483 -15.35 6.52 0.09
CA GLY A 483 -14.19 6.67 -0.79
C GLY A 483 -13.37 5.39 -0.95
N LEU A 484 -13.25 4.59 0.12
CA LEU A 484 -12.53 3.31 0.08
C LEU A 484 -13.41 2.10 -0.25
N ALA A 485 -14.73 2.30 -0.34
CA ALA A 485 -15.70 1.21 -0.42
C ALA A 485 -15.53 0.37 -1.69
N ARG A 486 -15.91 -0.91 -1.65
CA ARG A 486 -15.82 -1.84 -2.79
C ARG A 486 -17.06 -2.69 -2.91
N LEU A 487 -17.48 -2.95 -4.15
CA LEU A 487 -18.54 -3.90 -4.48
C LEU A 487 -17.94 -5.30 -4.62
N VAL A 488 -18.52 -6.27 -3.93
CA VAL A 488 -18.16 -7.68 -4.00
C VAL A 488 -19.41 -8.54 -4.15
N ASN A 489 -19.30 -9.70 -4.81
CA ASN A 489 -20.45 -10.59 -4.93
C ASN A 489 -20.73 -11.25 -3.56
N HIS A 490 -22.00 -11.44 -3.24
CA HIS A 490 -22.38 -12.15 -2.02
C HIS A 490 -21.75 -13.54 -1.96
N GLY A 491 -21.15 -13.87 -0.81
CA GLY A 491 -20.50 -15.17 -0.58
C GLY A 491 -19.15 -15.37 -1.27
N GLN A 492 -18.60 -14.35 -1.97
CA GLN A 492 -17.20 -14.39 -2.36
C GLN A 492 -16.29 -14.24 -1.13
N GLY A 493 -15.22 -15.04 -1.08
CA GLY A 493 -14.20 -14.96 -0.04
C GLY A 493 -13.42 -13.64 -0.08
N PRO A 494 -12.43 -13.48 0.81
CA PRO A 494 -11.70 -12.23 0.98
C PRO A 494 -11.12 -11.70 -0.34
N TYR A 495 -11.36 -10.41 -0.60
CA TYR A 495 -11.02 -9.74 -1.85
C TYR A 495 -9.68 -9.00 -1.72
N THR A 496 -8.74 -9.26 -2.64
CA THR A 496 -7.44 -8.57 -2.65
C THR A 496 -7.60 -7.16 -3.21
N THR A 497 -7.18 -6.16 -2.45
CA THR A 497 -7.22 -4.74 -2.82
C THR A 497 -6.00 -4.02 -2.25
N CYS A 498 -5.69 -2.83 -2.77
CA CYS A 498 -4.71 -1.93 -2.15
C CYS A 498 -5.07 -1.74 -0.66
N LEU A 499 -4.09 -1.95 0.23
CA LEU A 499 -4.24 -1.77 1.67
C LEU A 499 -4.59 -0.31 1.96
N ALA A 500 -5.80 -0.11 2.47
CA ALA A 500 -6.34 1.20 2.79
C ALA A 500 -7.35 1.04 3.92
N GLY A 501 -7.36 2.02 4.83
CA GLY A 501 -8.17 2.02 6.05
C GLY A 501 -7.44 2.79 7.17
N THR A 502 -8.10 2.97 8.30
CA THR A 502 -7.53 3.71 9.43
C THR A 502 -6.89 2.77 10.47
N MET A 503 -5.62 3.01 10.80
CA MET A 503 -4.89 2.27 11.83
C MET A 503 -5.63 2.29 13.18
N GLY A 504 -5.62 1.15 13.87
CA GLY A 504 -6.41 0.93 15.09
C GLY A 504 -7.80 0.34 14.83
N TYR A 505 -8.37 0.56 13.64
CA TYR A 505 -9.66 -0.02 13.22
C TYR A 505 -9.50 -1.12 12.17
N MET A 506 -8.36 -1.17 11.48
CA MET A 506 -8.10 -2.22 10.49
C MET A 506 -7.92 -3.58 11.15
N ASP A 507 -8.60 -4.57 10.57
CA ASP A 507 -8.43 -5.98 10.85
C ASP A 507 -6.96 -6.41 10.67
N PRO A 508 -6.32 -7.03 11.68
CA PRO A 508 -4.95 -7.53 11.59
C PRO A 508 -4.72 -8.47 10.41
N GLU A 509 -5.69 -9.33 10.07
CA GLU A 509 -5.56 -10.21 8.89
C GLU A 509 -5.56 -9.39 7.60
N CYS A 510 -6.44 -8.40 7.49
CA CYS A 510 -6.44 -7.45 6.37
C CYS A 510 -5.12 -6.66 6.29
N MET A 511 -4.57 -6.21 7.42
CA MET A 511 -3.28 -5.51 7.49
C MET A 511 -2.12 -6.38 7.00
N VAL A 512 -2.15 -7.68 7.29
CA VAL A 512 -1.10 -8.63 6.91
C VAL A 512 -1.26 -9.11 5.47
N THR A 513 -2.50 -9.36 5.03
CA THR A 513 -2.77 -10.06 3.77
C THR A 513 -3.20 -9.14 2.62
N GLY A 514 -3.57 -7.89 2.92
CA GLY A 514 -4.20 -6.97 1.97
C GLY A 514 -5.58 -7.44 1.46
N ARG A 515 -6.15 -8.47 2.10
CA ARG A 515 -7.47 -9.00 1.76
C ARG A 515 -8.49 -8.39 2.69
N THR A 516 -9.54 -7.83 2.11
CA THR A 516 -10.67 -7.29 2.86
C THR A 516 -11.89 -8.18 2.67
N SER A 517 -12.67 -8.33 3.72
CA SER A 517 -13.93 -9.06 3.69
C SER A 517 -14.96 -8.38 4.59
N VAL A 518 -16.16 -8.98 4.66
CA VAL A 518 -17.20 -8.57 5.61
C VAL A 518 -16.65 -8.63 7.03
N GLU A 519 -15.89 -9.66 7.36
CA GLU A 519 -15.27 -9.84 8.68
C GLU A 519 -14.31 -8.70 9.03
N SER A 520 -13.61 -8.12 8.04
CA SER A 520 -12.76 -6.95 8.27
C SER A 520 -13.57 -5.71 8.68
N ASP A 521 -14.73 -5.47 8.06
CA ASP A 521 -15.65 -4.39 8.47
C ASP A 521 -16.25 -4.67 9.87
N ILE A 522 -16.55 -5.94 10.17
CA ILE A 522 -17.05 -6.36 11.49
C ILE A 522 -15.98 -6.20 12.58
N TYR A 523 -14.70 -6.42 12.27
CA TYR A 523 -13.61 -6.11 13.18
C TYR A 523 -13.57 -4.61 13.49
N SER A 524 -13.62 -3.74 12.47
CA SER A 524 -13.65 -2.29 12.66
C SER A 524 -14.87 -1.84 13.47
N PHE A 525 -16.03 -2.44 13.21
CA PHE A 525 -17.24 -2.25 14.01
C PHE A 525 -17.01 -2.62 15.49
N GLY A 526 -16.39 -3.77 15.76
CA GLY A 526 -16.04 -4.20 17.12
C GLY A 526 -15.14 -3.20 17.86
N VAL A 527 -14.14 -2.64 17.17
CA VAL A 527 -13.30 -1.57 17.73
C VAL A 527 -14.13 -0.33 18.08
N VAL A 528 -15.02 0.10 17.18
CA VAL A 528 -15.93 1.23 17.43
C VAL A 528 -16.85 0.97 18.63
N LEU A 529 -17.37 -0.26 18.81
CA LEU A 529 -18.18 -0.60 19.98
C LEU A 529 -17.39 -0.41 21.28
N LEU A 530 -16.14 -0.88 21.32
CA LEU A 530 -15.28 -0.70 22.48
C LEU A 530 -15.00 0.77 22.77
N GLU A 531 -14.72 1.55 21.73
CA GLU A 531 -14.48 3.00 21.85
C GLU A 531 -15.71 3.77 22.31
N ILE A 532 -16.91 3.44 21.81
CA ILE A 532 -18.18 4.00 22.30
C ILE A 532 -18.39 3.67 23.78
N ALA A 533 -18.07 2.43 24.19
CA ALA A 533 -18.27 1.99 25.57
C ALA A 533 -17.29 2.65 26.55
N CYS A 534 -16.01 2.71 26.20
CA CYS A 534 -14.97 3.22 27.11
C CYS A 534 -14.66 4.72 26.97
N GLY A 535 -15.08 5.35 25.87
CA GLY A 535 -14.73 6.74 25.55
C GLY A 535 -13.22 6.92 25.35
N ARG A 536 -12.52 5.90 24.84
CA ARG A 536 -11.06 5.95 24.60
C ARG A 536 -10.77 5.46 23.19
N ARG A 537 -9.86 6.17 22.52
CA ARG A 537 -9.34 5.77 21.22
C ARG A 537 -8.64 4.40 21.33
N PRO A 538 -8.68 3.56 20.28
CA PRO A 538 -8.01 2.27 20.28
C PRO A 538 -6.51 2.43 20.57
N ALA A 539 -5.98 1.55 21.42
CA ALA A 539 -4.56 1.49 21.71
C ALA A 539 -3.83 0.89 20.50
N VAL A 540 -3.11 1.74 19.76
CA VAL A 540 -2.21 1.28 18.70
C VAL A 540 -0.90 0.90 19.40
N ALA A 541 -0.64 -0.40 19.53
CA ALA A 541 0.53 -0.92 20.24
C ALA A 541 1.82 -0.28 19.71
N ARG A 542 2.57 0.34 20.64
CA ARG A 542 3.94 0.79 20.44
C ARG A 542 4.83 -0.44 20.62
N GLU A 543 5.65 -0.80 19.63
CA GLU A 543 6.79 -1.66 19.92
C GLU A 543 7.74 -0.88 20.85
N GLY A 544 7.80 -1.24 22.14
CA GLY A 544 8.73 -0.60 23.09
C GLY A 544 8.42 -0.64 24.59
N GLU A 545 7.50 -1.48 25.09
CA GLU A 545 7.38 -1.71 26.54
C GLU A 545 7.48 -3.21 26.86
N GLU A 546 8.72 -3.65 27.12
CA GLU A 546 9.07 -4.69 28.11
C GLU A 546 10.09 -4.11 29.09
#